data_AF-A0AAV2HX21-F1
#
_entry.id   AF-A0AAV2HX21-F1
#
_cell.length_a   1.000
_cell.length_b   1.000
_cell.length_c   1.000
_cell.angle_alpha   90.00
_cell.angle_beta   90.00
_cell.angle_gamma   90.00
#
_symmetry.space_group_name_H-M   'P 1'
#
loop_
_entity.id
_entity.type
_entity.pdbx_description
1 polymer ?
#
loop_
_entity_poly.entity_id
_entity_poly.type
_entity_poly.pdbx_seq_one_letter_code
_entity_poly.pdbx_strand_id
1 'polypeptide(L)'
;MFKILVYAFLFTITSFLTSYVEGSAPLVIVCTRYCPPDQTLDVVRCQCLSRGPPNPRRAICPLTSCPNGCSRGLVFTTDQRGCQRCSCRTQTFCSPVRCNMFCPNGLAKDRDGCDVCSCRGPAVRRPQRPVKDWRPKGCGPRCLIHCPNGNVLDGRGCPTCRCNPGPLILS
;
A
#
# COMPACT_ATOMS: atom_id res chain seq x y z
N MET A 1 17.25 -76.01 -2.23
CA MET A 1 18.13 -75.65 -1.09
C MET A 1 18.82 -74.30 -1.37
N PHE A 2 18.19 -73.22 -0.90
CA PHE A 2 18.81 -72.06 -0.23
C PHE A 2 20.13 -71.43 -0.75
N LYS A 3 20.33 -71.21 -2.06
CA LYS A 3 21.46 -70.36 -2.52
C LYS A 3 21.18 -69.31 -3.59
N ILE A 4 19.96 -69.21 -4.12
CA ILE A 4 19.64 -68.22 -5.18
C ILE A 4 18.86 -67.00 -4.65
N LEU A 5 18.24 -67.07 -3.47
CA LEU A 5 17.46 -65.95 -2.91
C LEU A 5 18.26 -64.95 -2.08
N VAL A 6 19.55 -65.20 -1.80
CA VAL A 6 20.40 -64.27 -1.03
C VAL A 6 21.10 -63.24 -1.95
N TYR A 7 21.27 -63.56 -3.24
CA TYR A 7 21.93 -62.65 -4.20
C TYR A 7 21.03 -61.55 -4.78
N ALA A 8 19.70 -61.68 -4.65
CA ALA A 8 18.76 -60.65 -5.09
C ALA A 8 18.48 -59.59 -4.00
N PHE A 9 18.80 -59.87 -2.73
CA PHE A 9 18.52 -58.97 -1.60
C PHE A 9 19.69 -58.06 -1.21
N LEU A 10 20.88 -58.28 -1.76
CA LEU A 10 22.07 -57.47 -1.48
C LEU A 10 22.46 -56.50 -2.61
N PHE A 11 21.81 -56.56 -3.79
CA PHE A 11 22.11 -55.64 -4.90
C PHE A 11 21.22 -54.39 -4.95
N THR A 12 20.18 -54.30 -4.12
CA THR A 12 19.36 -53.07 -4.00
C THR A 12 19.75 -52.20 -2.81
N ILE A 13 20.68 -52.63 -1.96
CA ILE A 13 21.12 -51.88 -0.77
C ILE A 13 22.35 -50.98 -1.05
N THR A 14 23.02 -51.12 -2.19
CA THR A 14 24.23 -50.33 -2.50
C THR A 14 24.24 -49.78 -3.92
N SER A 15 23.18 -49.08 -4.31
CA SER A 15 23.28 -47.93 -5.23
C SER A 15 23.02 -46.69 -4.37
N PHE A 16 24.00 -46.33 -3.56
CA PHE A 16 24.75 -45.09 -3.77
C PHE A 16 23.80 -43.89 -3.93
N LEU A 17 23.36 -43.30 -2.82
CA LEU A 17 24.02 -42.10 -2.28
C LEU A 17 24.27 -41.04 -3.36
N THR A 18 23.22 -40.29 -3.67
CA THR A 18 23.19 -38.87 -4.10
C THR A 18 21.69 -38.61 -4.33
N SER A 19 20.95 -37.90 -3.50
CA SER A 19 21.16 -36.49 -3.22
C SER A 19 20.30 -36.11 -2.02
N TYR A 20 20.95 -35.80 -0.93
CA TYR A 20 20.44 -34.88 0.07
C TYR A 20 20.28 -33.52 -0.64
N VAL A 21 19.06 -33.02 -0.77
CA VAL A 21 18.81 -31.59 -1.01
C VAL A 21 17.76 -31.14 0.00
N GLU A 22 18.28 -30.68 1.13
CA GLU A 22 17.65 -29.60 1.89
C GLU A 22 17.24 -28.48 0.95
N GLY A 23 15.99 -28.06 1.03
CA GLY A 23 15.54 -26.90 0.30
C GLY A 23 14.06 -26.96 0.03
N SER A 24 13.27 -26.48 0.98
CA SER A 24 11.94 -25.95 0.72
C SER A 24 12.04 -24.85 -0.34
N ALA A 25 12.04 -25.24 -1.62
CA ALA A 25 11.86 -24.31 -2.71
C ALA A 25 10.46 -23.70 -2.57
N PRO A 26 10.30 -22.37 -2.63
CA PRO A 26 8.97 -21.78 -2.63
C PRO A 26 8.20 -22.36 -3.81
N LEU A 27 6.97 -22.82 -3.57
CA LEU A 27 6.04 -23.22 -4.63
C LEU A 27 5.93 -22.07 -5.63
N VAL A 28 6.66 -22.15 -6.74
CA VAL A 28 6.55 -21.17 -7.81
C VAL A 28 5.22 -21.47 -8.49
N ILE A 29 4.21 -20.64 -8.20
CA ILE A 29 2.91 -20.74 -8.85
C ILE A 29 3.12 -20.32 -10.32
N VAL A 30 3.18 -21.31 -11.20
CA VAL A 30 3.26 -21.09 -12.65
C VAL A 30 1.84 -21.13 -13.22
N CYS A 31 1.38 -20.00 -13.73
CA CYS A 31 0.12 -19.93 -14.45
C CYS A 31 0.33 -20.36 -15.92
N THR A 32 -0.44 -21.33 -16.41
CA THR A 32 -0.31 -21.89 -17.78
C THR A 32 -1.29 -21.30 -18.80
N ARG A 33 -2.09 -20.31 -18.39
CA ARG A 33 -3.15 -19.70 -19.20
C ARG A 33 -2.64 -18.46 -19.96
N TYR A 34 -3.05 -18.33 -21.21
CA TYR A 34 -2.82 -17.15 -22.03
C TYR A 34 -4.03 -16.22 -21.97
N CYS A 35 -3.79 -14.90 -21.94
CA CYS A 35 -4.85 -13.90 -21.92
C CYS A 35 -5.01 -13.22 -23.29
N PRO A 36 -6.23 -12.79 -23.67
CA PRO A 36 -6.48 -12.02 -24.89
C PRO A 36 -5.75 -10.67 -24.89
N PRO A 37 -5.57 -10.01 -26.05
CA PRO A 37 -4.68 -8.84 -26.23
C PRO A 37 -4.99 -7.63 -25.32
N ASP A 38 -6.22 -7.53 -24.79
CA ASP A 38 -6.66 -6.43 -23.92
C ASP A 38 -6.65 -6.77 -22.42
N GLN A 39 -6.08 -7.93 -22.06
CA GLN A 39 -6.04 -8.42 -20.68
C GLN A 39 -4.61 -8.73 -20.25
N THR A 40 -4.35 -8.63 -18.94
CA THR A 40 -3.08 -9.01 -18.32
C THR A 40 -3.29 -10.15 -17.34
N LEU A 41 -2.35 -11.10 -17.28
CA LEU A 41 -2.39 -12.21 -16.34
C LEU A 41 -1.95 -11.74 -14.93
N ASP A 42 -2.87 -11.76 -13.97
CA ASP A 42 -2.53 -11.69 -12.54
C ASP A 42 -1.87 -13.00 -12.15
N VAL A 43 -0.55 -12.99 -11.97
CA VAL A 43 0.26 -14.17 -11.62
C VAL A 43 0.04 -14.67 -10.19
N VAL A 44 -0.60 -13.87 -9.33
CA VAL A 44 -0.93 -14.27 -7.95
C VAL A 44 -2.25 -15.03 -7.92
N ARG A 45 -3.23 -14.59 -8.72
CA ARG A 45 -4.56 -15.21 -8.80
C ARG A 45 -4.74 -16.14 -10.00
N CYS A 46 -3.73 -16.24 -10.86
CA CYS A 46 -3.81 -16.84 -12.19
C CYS A 46 -5.12 -16.47 -12.91
N GLN A 47 -5.42 -15.18 -13.02
CA GLN A 47 -6.64 -14.64 -13.64
C GLN A 47 -6.32 -13.56 -14.67
N CYS A 48 -7.03 -13.56 -15.80
CA CYS A 48 -6.92 -12.49 -16.78
C CYS A 48 -7.76 -11.31 -16.30
N LEU A 49 -7.10 -10.16 -16.14
CA LEU A 49 -7.73 -8.91 -15.74
C LEU A 49 -7.84 -8.02 -16.98
N SER A 50 -9.03 -7.48 -17.26
CA SER A 50 -9.20 -6.39 -18.21
C SER A 50 -8.26 -5.25 -17.84
N ARG A 51 -7.59 -4.65 -18.84
CA ARG A 51 -6.96 -3.35 -18.65
C ARG A 51 -8.05 -2.37 -18.23
N GLY A 52 -8.21 -2.18 -16.92
CA GLY A 52 -9.07 -1.13 -16.39
C GLY A 52 -8.58 0.23 -16.91
N PRO A 53 -9.43 1.28 -16.85
CA PRO A 53 -8.98 2.64 -17.11
C PRO A 53 -7.69 2.88 -16.32
N PRO A 54 -6.69 3.58 -16.90
CA PRO A 54 -5.38 3.75 -16.29
C PRO A 54 -5.57 4.18 -14.85
N ASN A 55 -5.28 3.26 -13.93
CA ASN A 55 -5.21 3.59 -12.53
C ASN A 55 -4.16 4.71 -12.46
N PRO A 56 -4.46 5.90 -11.91
CA PRO A 56 -3.49 6.99 -11.82
C PRO A 56 -2.25 6.60 -10.99
N ARG A 57 -2.23 5.41 -10.38
CA ARG A 57 -1.08 4.79 -9.73
C ARG A 57 -0.22 3.87 -10.64
N ARG A 58 -0.53 3.75 -11.94
CA ARG A 58 0.18 2.87 -12.90
C ARG A 58 0.44 3.53 -14.26
N ALA A 59 0.47 4.87 -14.34
CA ALA A 59 1.12 5.51 -15.48
C ALA A 59 2.62 5.14 -15.44
N ILE A 60 3.16 4.59 -16.54
CA ILE A 60 4.61 4.40 -16.67
C ILE A 60 5.22 5.80 -16.77
N CYS A 61 5.83 6.26 -15.69
CA CYS A 61 6.47 7.56 -15.61
C CYS A 61 7.98 7.42 -15.73
N PRO A 62 8.66 8.34 -16.44
CA PRO A 62 10.11 8.38 -16.43
C PRO A 62 10.60 8.67 -15.01
N LEU A 63 11.81 8.20 -14.68
CA LEU A 63 12.44 8.49 -13.40
C LEU A 63 12.53 10.00 -13.21
N THR A 64 11.91 10.53 -12.16
CA THR A 64 11.83 11.96 -11.91
C THR A 64 13.17 12.46 -11.34
N SER A 65 13.92 13.23 -12.13
CA SER A 65 15.16 13.89 -11.69
C SER A 65 14.88 15.35 -11.36
N CYS A 66 15.21 15.76 -10.13
CA CYS A 66 14.94 17.11 -9.62
C CYS A 66 16.22 17.93 -9.47
N PRO A 67 16.15 19.26 -9.67
CA PRO A 67 17.27 20.13 -9.37
C PRO A 67 17.58 20.12 -7.87
N ASN A 68 18.87 19.99 -7.56
CA ASN A 68 19.37 20.10 -6.19
C ASN A 68 19.68 21.57 -5.87
N GLY A 69 19.66 21.95 -4.59
CA GLY A 69 20.09 23.28 -4.17
C GLY A 69 19.10 24.41 -4.44
N CYS A 70 17.80 24.13 -4.55
CA CYS A 70 16.79 25.19 -4.64
C CYS A 70 16.70 25.97 -3.30
N SER A 71 17.13 27.24 -3.28
CA SER A 71 17.13 28.10 -2.08
C SER A 71 15.74 28.32 -1.45
N ARG A 72 14.67 28.19 -2.25
CA ARG A 72 13.26 28.37 -1.83
C ARG A 72 12.43 27.09 -1.91
N GLY A 73 13.10 25.94 -2.07
CA GLY A 73 12.47 24.63 -2.16
C GLY A 73 12.02 24.21 -3.56
N LEU A 74 11.57 22.96 -3.64
CA LEU A 74 11.05 22.31 -4.85
C LEU A 74 9.52 22.39 -4.89
N VAL A 75 8.99 22.55 -6.10
CA VAL A 75 7.56 22.44 -6.40
C VAL A 75 7.34 21.17 -7.20
N PHE A 76 6.37 20.35 -6.80
CA PHE A 76 5.95 19.15 -7.53
C PHE A 76 4.63 19.42 -8.25
N THR A 77 4.60 19.13 -9.54
CA THR A 77 3.40 19.20 -10.38
C THR A 77 3.15 17.85 -11.03
N THR A 78 1.94 17.66 -11.56
CA THR A 78 1.56 16.45 -12.27
C THR A 78 1.27 16.81 -13.72
N ASP A 79 1.86 16.10 -14.67
CA ASP A 79 1.58 16.31 -16.09
C ASP A 79 0.19 15.76 -16.48
N GLN A 80 -0.22 16.01 -17.72
CA GLN A 80 -1.52 15.55 -18.23
C GLN A 80 -1.66 14.01 -18.26
N ARG A 81 -0.54 13.26 -18.17
CA ARG A 81 -0.51 11.79 -18.14
C ARG A 81 -0.47 11.24 -16.71
N GLY A 82 -0.46 12.11 -15.69
CA GLY A 82 -0.40 11.70 -14.29
C GLY A 82 1.03 11.54 -13.74
N CYS A 83 2.07 11.93 -14.49
CA CYS A 83 3.45 11.80 -14.04
C CYS A 83 3.93 12.99 -13.22
N GLN A 84 4.64 12.70 -12.14
CA GLN A 84 5.22 13.74 -11.29
C GLN A 84 6.36 14.45 -12.00
N ARG A 85 6.39 15.77 -11.87
CA ARG A 85 7.46 16.65 -12.31
C ARG A 85 7.86 17.55 -11.16
N CYS A 86 9.11 17.98 -11.14
CA CYS A 86 9.62 18.88 -10.12
C CYS A 86 10.41 20.03 -10.75
N SER A 87 10.31 21.20 -10.12
CA SER A 87 11.05 22.42 -10.50
C SER A 87 11.39 23.24 -9.26
N CYS A 88 12.46 24.05 -9.31
CA CYS A 88 12.70 25.00 -8.22
C CYS A 88 11.58 26.05 -8.20
N ARG A 89 11.19 26.47 -6.99
CA ARG A 89 10.28 27.59 -6.84
C ARG A 89 10.92 28.84 -7.41
N THR A 90 10.37 29.37 -8.50
CA THR A 90 10.81 30.65 -9.05
C THR A 90 10.48 31.76 -8.05
N GLN A 91 11.31 32.80 -8.04
CA GLN A 91 11.16 33.92 -7.13
C GLN A 91 9.92 34.71 -7.53
N THR A 92 8.78 34.43 -6.90
CA THR A 92 7.70 35.40 -6.86
C THR A 92 8.20 36.57 -6.01
N PHE A 93 8.33 37.75 -6.61
CA PHE A 93 8.70 38.96 -5.88
C PHE A 93 7.57 39.31 -4.91
N CYS A 94 7.77 38.98 -3.63
CA CYS A 94 6.86 39.38 -2.58
C CYS A 94 7.21 40.79 -2.11
N SER A 95 6.24 41.69 -2.07
CA SER A 95 6.42 42.98 -1.42
C SER A 95 6.62 42.78 0.09
N PRO A 96 7.48 43.57 0.75
CA PRO A 96 7.61 43.54 2.21
C PRO A 96 6.28 43.81 2.89
N VAL A 97 5.92 42.97 3.85
CA VAL A 97 4.71 43.14 4.65
C VAL A 97 4.89 44.30 5.62
N ARG A 98 3.94 45.25 5.65
CA ARG A 98 4.05 46.50 6.43
C ARG A 98 3.18 46.53 7.70
N CYS A 99 2.73 45.37 8.21
CA CYS A 99 1.98 45.31 9.46
C CYS A 99 2.87 44.89 10.64
N ASN A 100 2.62 45.49 11.81
CA ASN A 100 3.39 45.30 13.04
C ASN A 100 2.72 44.33 14.03
N MET A 101 2.05 43.29 13.53
CA MET A 101 1.35 42.32 14.40
C MET A 101 2.26 41.16 14.79
N PHE A 102 2.18 40.74 16.05
CA PHE A 102 2.82 39.50 16.50
C PHE A 102 1.89 38.31 16.27
N CYS A 103 2.33 37.35 15.47
CA CYS A 103 1.61 36.10 15.23
C CYS A 103 2.42 34.93 15.82
N PRO A 104 1.90 34.18 16.80
CA PRO A 104 2.65 33.10 17.47
C PRO A 104 3.05 31.97 16.51
N ASN A 105 2.30 31.77 15.42
CA ASN A 105 2.58 30.78 14.38
C ASN A 105 3.14 31.42 13.08
N GLY A 106 3.56 32.69 13.14
CA GLY A 106 3.98 33.47 11.99
C GLY A 106 2.83 34.00 11.12
N LEU A 107 3.18 34.78 10.10
CA LEU A 107 2.22 35.34 9.14
C LEU A 107 1.64 34.26 8.23
N ALA A 108 0.38 34.47 7.83
CA ALA A 108 -0.28 33.72 6.79
C ALA A 108 0.36 34.02 5.44
N LYS A 109 0.24 33.08 4.50
CA LYS A 109 0.75 33.22 3.14
C LYS A 109 -0.40 33.18 2.14
N ASP A 110 -0.30 33.96 1.07
CA ASP A 110 -1.22 33.88 -0.06
C ASP A 110 -0.94 32.66 -0.97
N ARG A 111 -1.66 32.58 -2.10
CA ARG A 111 -1.51 31.52 -3.11
C ARG A 111 -0.10 31.46 -3.72
N ASP A 112 0.60 32.58 -3.73
CA ASP A 112 1.93 32.74 -4.31
C ASP A 112 3.04 32.49 -3.28
N GLY A 113 2.66 32.35 -2.00
CA GLY A 113 3.57 32.09 -0.88
C GLY A 113 4.12 33.36 -0.23
N CYS A 114 3.57 34.52 -0.57
CA CYS A 114 3.93 35.81 0.01
C CYS A 114 3.21 36.02 1.33
N ASP A 115 3.90 36.59 2.31
CA ASP A 115 3.29 36.88 3.61
C ASP A 115 2.21 37.95 3.43
N VAL A 116 1.09 37.76 4.14
CA VAL A 116 -0.03 38.71 4.19
C VAL A 116 -0.27 39.13 5.62
N CYS A 117 -0.91 40.29 5.82
CA CYS A 117 -1.25 40.82 7.14
C CYS A 117 -2.39 40.06 7.81
N SER A 118 -2.13 38.80 8.14
CA SER A 118 -3.04 37.89 8.83
C SER A 118 -2.21 36.81 9.53
N CYS A 119 -2.67 36.29 10.67
CA CYS A 119 -1.94 35.23 11.37
C CYS A 119 -2.18 33.85 10.78
N ARG A 120 -1.14 33.02 10.78
CA ARG A 120 -1.27 31.60 10.48
C ARG A 120 -2.02 30.89 11.61
N GLY A 121 -2.99 30.06 11.23
CA GLY A 121 -3.65 29.17 12.17
C GLY A 121 -2.67 28.18 12.84
N PRO A 122 -3.05 27.57 13.96
CA PRO A 122 -2.23 26.53 14.59
C PRO A 122 -1.99 25.39 13.61
N ALA A 123 -0.79 24.81 13.63
CA ALA A 123 -0.48 23.61 12.87
C ALA A 123 -1.31 22.45 13.44
N VAL A 124 -2.53 22.27 12.92
CA VAL A 124 -3.33 21.09 13.22
C VAL A 124 -2.64 19.92 12.54
N ARG A 125 -1.78 19.22 13.28
CA ARG A 125 -1.41 17.85 12.90
C ARG A 125 -2.74 17.13 12.72
N ARG A 126 -2.99 16.60 11.52
CA ARG A 126 -4.16 15.73 11.30
C ARG A 126 -4.16 14.75 12.46
N PRO A 127 -5.25 14.66 13.26
CA PRO A 127 -5.32 13.65 14.28
C PRO A 127 -5.05 12.32 13.57
N GLN A 128 -3.98 11.63 13.94
CA GLN A 128 -3.92 10.20 13.64
C GLN A 128 -5.20 9.65 14.25
N ARG A 129 -6.09 9.12 13.41
CA ARG A 129 -7.35 8.60 13.89
C ARG A 129 -7.03 7.63 15.02
N PRO A 130 -7.56 7.84 16.23
CA PRO A 130 -7.42 6.87 17.31
C PRO A 130 -7.87 5.52 16.76
N VAL A 131 -7.03 4.48 16.89
CA VAL A 131 -7.28 3.14 16.32
C VAL A 131 -8.56 2.49 16.89
N LYS A 132 -9.14 3.07 17.95
CA LYS A 132 -10.40 2.62 18.56
C LYS A 132 -11.61 2.67 17.62
N ASP A 133 -11.53 3.45 16.54
CA ASP A 133 -12.56 3.49 15.50
C ASP A 133 -12.02 2.87 14.20
N TRP A 134 -11.70 1.57 14.22
CA TRP A 134 -11.41 0.84 13.00
C TRP A 134 -12.67 0.77 12.14
N ARG A 135 -12.75 1.67 11.16
CA ARG A 135 -13.77 1.64 10.13
C ARG A 135 -13.11 1.88 8.78
N PRO A 136 -13.16 0.91 7.86
CA PRO A 136 -12.71 1.13 6.50
C PRO A 136 -13.45 2.30 5.86
N LYS A 137 -12.72 3.11 5.09
CA LYS A 137 -13.34 4.18 4.28
C LYS A 137 -14.32 3.54 3.30
N GLY A 138 -15.55 4.05 3.24
CA GLY A 138 -16.59 3.54 2.34
C GLY A 138 -17.60 2.58 2.99
N CYS A 139 -17.47 2.26 4.28
CA CYS A 139 -18.51 1.51 4.98
C CYS A 139 -19.72 2.41 5.36
N GLY A 140 -20.93 1.84 5.32
CA GLY A 140 -22.18 2.48 5.77
C GLY A 140 -22.31 2.55 7.30
N PRO A 141 -23.25 3.35 7.85
CA PRO A 141 -23.40 3.63 9.30
C PRO A 141 -23.32 2.36 10.15
N ARG A 142 -22.71 2.47 11.34
CA ARG A 142 -22.64 1.33 12.29
C ARG A 142 -23.97 1.19 13.02
N CYS A 143 -24.29 -0.05 13.37
CA CYS A 143 -25.42 -0.38 14.23
C CYS A 143 -25.11 0.00 15.68
N LEU A 144 -26.12 0.29 16.48
CA LEU A 144 -25.98 0.73 17.87
C LEU A 144 -25.66 -0.41 18.86
N ILE A 145 -25.58 -1.66 18.39
CA ILE A 145 -25.30 -2.81 19.25
C ILE A 145 -23.84 -2.80 19.73
N HIS A 146 -23.65 -3.09 21.02
CA HIS A 146 -22.34 -3.36 21.58
C HIS A 146 -22.03 -4.86 21.51
N CYS A 147 -21.02 -5.24 20.74
CA CYS A 147 -20.52 -6.61 20.69
C CYS A 147 -19.19 -6.70 21.46
N PRO A 148 -19.10 -7.43 22.58
CA PRO A 148 -17.89 -7.52 23.39
C PRO A 148 -16.71 -8.15 22.61
N ASN A 149 -17.02 -9.03 21.65
CA ASN A 149 -16.05 -9.74 20.81
C ASN A 149 -15.97 -9.14 19.39
N GLY A 150 -16.49 -7.93 19.20
CA GLY A 150 -16.56 -7.26 17.91
C GLY A 150 -17.66 -7.79 16.98
N ASN A 151 -17.79 -7.14 15.83
CA ASN A 151 -18.80 -7.45 14.83
C ASN A 151 -18.24 -8.41 13.77
N VAL A 152 -19.12 -9.25 13.22
CA VAL A 152 -18.86 -10.00 11.99
C VAL A 152 -18.69 -9.00 10.84
N LEU A 153 -17.68 -9.20 9.99
CA LEU A 153 -17.43 -8.35 8.82
C LEU A 153 -18.10 -8.93 7.55
N ASP A 154 -18.53 -8.05 6.64
CA ASP A 154 -18.95 -8.45 5.29
C ASP A 154 -17.73 -8.77 4.41
N GLY A 155 -17.96 -9.24 3.17
CA GLY A 155 -16.88 -9.55 2.23
C GLY A 155 -16.00 -8.37 1.81
N ARG A 156 -16.35 -7.13 2.19
CA ARG A 156 -15.56 -5.91 1.97
C ARG A 156 -14.85 -5.45 3.25
N GLY A 157 -14.99 -6.19 4.36
CA GLY A 157 -14.42 -5.83 5.66
C GLY A 157 -15.25 -4.79 6.43
N CYS A 158 -16.50 -4.52 6.04
CA CYS A 158 -17.36 -3.60 6.77
C CYS A 158 -18.08 -4.31 7.94
N PRO A 159 -18.17 -3.69 9.13
CA PRO A 159 -18.85 -4.29 10.27
C PRO A 159 -20.35 -4.42 9.99
N THR A 160 -20.88 -5.64 10.16
CA THR A 160 -22.31 -5.95 10.08
C THR A 160 -22.99 -5.78 11.45
N CYS A 161 -24.32 -5.88 11.52
CA CYS A 161 -25.08 -5.89 12.77
C CYS A 161 -25.11 -7.28 13.46
N ARG A 162 -24.05 -8.07 13.33
CA ARG A 162 -23.94 -9.40 13.96
C ARG A 162 -22.68 -9.46 14.82
N CYS A 163 -22.76 -10.05 16.01
CA CYS A 163 -21.60 -10.20 16.89
C CYS A 163 -20.83 -11.49 16.59
N ASN A 164 -19.51 -11.45 16.77
CA ASN A 164 -18.71 -12.66 16.79
C ASN A 164 -19.07 -13.51 18.02
N PRO A 165 -19.01 -14.85 17.91
CA PRO A 165 -19.19 -15.71 19.08
C PRO A 165 -18.15 -15.40 20.15
N GLY A 166 -18.55 -15.54 21.41
CA GLY A 166 -17.62 -15.50 22.53
C GLY A 166 -16.65 -16.68 22.49
N PRO A 167 -15.52 -16.61 23.22
CA PRO A 167 -14.67 -17.78 23.43
C PRO A 167 -15.51 -18.91 24.05
N LEU A 168 -15.40 -20.11 23.48
CA LEU A 168 -15.98 -21.30 24.09
C LEU A 168 -15.16 -21.61 25.34
N ILE A 169 -15.68 -21.23 26.49
CA ILE A 169 -15.11 -21.68 27.77
C ILE A 169 -15.67 -23.09 27.98
N LEU A 170 -14.88 -24.10 27.62
CA LEU A 170 -15.15 -25.50 27.99
C LEU A 170 -15.14 -25.56 29.51
N SER A 171 -16.32 -25.75 30.10
CA SER A 171 -16.53 -25.94 31.54
C SER A 171 -16.61 -27.43 31.83
#